data_AF-A0A3M4L0U8-F1
#
_entry.id   AF-A0A3M4L0U8-F1
#
_cell.length_a   1.000
_cell.length_b   1.000
_cell.length_c   1.000
_cell.angle_alpha   90.00
_cell.angle_beta   90.00
_cell.angle_gamma   90.00
#
_symmetry.space_group_name_H-M   'P 1'
#
loop_
_entity.id
_entity.type
_entity.pdbx_description
1 polymer ?
#
loop_
_entity_poly.entity_id
_entity_poly.type
_entity_poly.pdbx_seq_one_letter_code
_entity_poly.pdbx_strand_id
1 'polypeptide(L)'
;MVMAVQTHTVAIIGMGSRGLSILEQLIGMSRHADQQPLQIEVFDPQPPGSGLHSAQQPDYLMLNTMAGQLSAFSSAFSACEPAGWTFLQWCSAQDVRLDERGHVSTDGQGRPVAFGDFVPRALLGRYLQHSYRFLLQQCPAHVQVRHHAERVIKCRSRSDAPGFRLRSLTGEVNVDALFLTTGHASQTAELQDVGATVAIEGLGLTAMDTLASLTQGRGGRYVRDAGFAGWRYLPSGREPRVFLYSRSGLPFHARPHWQPSSHAALPRQFFTAAAVAGLRKQKQGGQLDFQADVLPLIKDEMRAVFYQTKVRLDAPRQLEAVQRALHEAVARPALFARLAEQWGEFDPEQWLTTQRWTGEAGTYGQWFVEWIKRDLALSRLGTAHSPIRQALEVWRDCRDLLRLVADRSGLTESSTLAFYGTWAGLGNRLVGGPQKERHEDLLALIDAGVVTVLAPMDDAQQADSRFDSVIAARVAPSGLSGNRSALLDDLREQGLIRAAHAWPADGIDTDESGRAIGRDGWVQQRLWVLGPAVEGCTFYNHYVPTPDPSCRALIEARRAVESCLEALADHT
;
A
#
# COMPACT_ATOMS: atom_id res chain seq x y z
N MET A 1 -18.36 -49.86 7.26
CA MET A 1 -18.70 -48.58 7.91
C MET A 1 -18.22 -47.48 6.99
N VAL A 2 -19.12 -46.80 6.28
CA VAL A 2 -18.74 -45.61 5.49
C VAL A 2 -18.45 -44.53 6.52
N MET A 3 -17.21 -44.05 6.62
CA MET A 3 -16.89 -42.89 7.47
C MET A 3 -17.76 -41.72 6.98
N ALA A 4 -18.55 -41.12 7.87
CA ALA A 4 -19.31 -39.94 7.53
C ALA A 4 -18.32 -38.85 7.12
N VAL A 5 -18.44 -38.37 5.88
CA VAL A 5 -17.54 -37.34 5.36
C VAL A 5 -17.85 -36.04 6.10
N GLN A 6 -16.97 -35.65 7.02
CA GLN A 6 -17.15 -34.46 7.84
C GLN A 6 -16.96 -33.21 6.97
N THR A 7 -17.92 -32.29 7.03
CA THR A 7 -17.79 -30.98 6.36
C THR A 7 -16.93 -30.06 7.23
N HIS A 8 -15.84 -29.54 6.67
CA HIS A 8 -15.03 -28.52 7.34
C HIS A 8 -15.63 -27.13 7.11
N THR A 9 -15.65 -26.30 8.15
CA THR A 9 -16.14 -24.92 8.08
C THR A 9 -15.00 -23.93 8.30
N VAL A 10 -14.67 -23.13 7.29
CA VAL A 10 -13.60 -22.12 7.34
C VAL A 10 -14.22 -20.74 7.25
N ALA A 11 -13.84 -19.81 8.13
CA ALA A 11 -14.29 -18.43 8.07
C ALA A 11 -13.23 -17.49 7.50
N ILE A 12 -13.68 -16.51 6.72
CA ILE A 12 -12.88 -15.36 6.26
C ILE A 12 -13.54 -14.09 6.78
N ILE A 13 -12.86 -13.36 7.67
CA ILE A 13 -13.34 -12.07 8.19
C ILE A 13 -12.62 -10.95 7.44
N GLY A 14 -13.41 -10.14 6.72
CA GLY A 14 -12.94 -9.20 5.72
C GLY A 14 -12.89 -9.85 4.34
N MET A 15 -13.56 -9.26 3.37
CA MET A 15 -13.62 -9.69 1.98
C MET A 15 -13.21 -8.53 1.07
N GLY A 16 -12.13 -7.85 1.42
CA GLY A 16 -11.39 -6.98 0.50
C GLY A 16 -10.43 -7.77 -0.38
N SER A 17 -9.43 -7.10 -0.96
CA SER A 17 -8.46 -7.75 -1.85
C SER A 17 -7.70 -8.92 -1.20
N ARG A 18 -7.46 -8.89 0.11
CA ARG A 18 -6.76 -9.95 0.85
C ARG A 18 -7.65 -11.16 1.11
N GLY A 19 -8.88 -10.94 1.58
CA GLY A 19 -9.87 -12.00 1.73
C GLY A 19 -10.22 -12.65 0.40
N LEU A 20 -10.22 -11.87 -0.68
CA LEU A 20 -10.42 -12.38 -2.04
C LEU A 20 -9.29 -13.32 -2.49
N SER A 21 -8.03 -13.00 -2.17
CA SER A 21 -6.90 -13.90 -2.43
C SER A 21 -7.00 -15.20 -1.63
N ILE A 22 -7.48 -15.16 -0.38
CA ILE A 22 -7.73 -16.38 0.40
C ILE A 22 -8.85 -17.22 -0.23
N LEU A 23 -9.95 -16.58 -0.63
CA LEU A 23 -11.07 -17.25 -1.29
C LEU A 23 -10.64 -17.90 -2.61
N GLU A 24 -9.85 -17.20 -3.42
CA GLU A 24 -9.26 -17.74 -4.65
C GLU A 24 -8.50 -19.04 -4.36
N GLN A 25 -7.57 -19.01 -3.40
CA GLN A 25 -6.72 -20.17 -3.12
C GLN A 25 -7.50 -21.33 -2.49
N LEU A 26 -8.47 -21.07 -1.61
CA LEU A 26 -9.36 -22.11 -1.05
C LEU A 26 -10.12 -22.82 -2.18
N ILE A 27 -10.78 -22.06 -3.07
CA ILE A 27 -11.53 -22.64 -4.19
C ILE A 27 -10.61 -23.44 -5.11
N GLY A 28 -9.45 -22.87 -5.49
CA GLY A 28 -8.53 -23.53 -6.41
C GLY A 28 -7.95 -24.83 -5.86
N MET A 29 -7.52 -24.84 -4.60
CA MET A 29 -6.96 -26.03 -3.97
C MET A 29 -8.00 -27.12 -3.74
N SER A 30 -9.24 -26.75 -3.38
CA SER A 30 -10.33 -27.71 -3.22
C SER A 30 -10.79 -28.36 -4.52
N ARG A 31 -10.39 -27.86 -5.70
CA ARG A 31 -10.66 -28.53 -7.00
C ARG A 31 -9.76 -29.74 -7.23
N HIS A 32 -8.59 -29.77 -6.60
CA HIS A 32 -7.59 -30.82 -6.76
C HIS A 32 -7.47 -31.73 -5.52
N ALA A 33 -8.00 -31.30 -4.38
CA ALA A 33 -8.06 -32.11 -3.16
C ALA A 33 -9.08 -33.26 -3.29
N ASP A 34 -8.91 -34.31 -2.47
CA ASP A 34 -9.95 -35.31 -2.23
C ASP A 34 -11.28 -34.62 -1.87
N GLN A 35 -12.42 -35.22 -2.22
CA GLN A 35 -13.76 -34.61 -2.16
C GLN A 35 -14.30 -34.33 -0.73
N GLN A 36 -13.47 -33.82 0.17
CA GLN A 36 -13.84 -33.35 1.50
C GLN A 36 -14.71 -32.09 1.36
N PRO A 37 -15.98 -32.12 1.81
CA PRO A 37 -16.87 -30.97 1.75
C PRO A 37 -16.32 -29.80 2.57
N LEU A 38 -16.37 -28.61 1.97
CA LEU A 38 -15.86 -27.38 2.57
C LEU A 38 -16.95 -26.30 2.54
N GLN A 39 -17.30 -25.80 3.72
CA GLN A 39 -18.15 -24.64 3.92
C GLN A 39 -17.25 -23.42 4.19
N ILE A 40 -17.39 -22.37 3.39
CA ILE A 40 -16.65 -21.11 3.54
C ILE A 40 -17.62 -20.01 4.01
N GLU A 41 -17.42 -19.54 5.23
CA GLU A 41 -18.23 -18.48 5.84
C GLU A 41 -17.51 -17.13 5.73
N VAL A 42 -18.02 -16.26 4.86
CA VAL A 42 -17.43 -14.94 4.58
C VAL A 42 -18.16 -13.87 5.38
N PHE A 43 -17.45 -13.12 6.22
CA PHE A 43 -18.00 -12.01 6.99
C PHE A 43 -17.42 -10.68 6.51
N ASP A 44 -18.25 -9.85 5.88
CA ASP A 44 -17.89 -8.47 5.54
C ASP A 44 -19.16 -7.61 5.48
N PRO A 45 -19.24 -6.49 6.23
CA PRO A 45 -20.40 -5.59 6.16
C PRO A 45 -20.53 -4.84 4.84
N GLN A 46 -19.47 -4.78 4.01
CA GLN A 46 -19.48 -4.17 2.69
C GLN A 46 -19.75 -5.21 1.60
N PRO A 47 -20.16 -4.78 0.39
CA PRO A 47 -20.23 -5.68 -0.76
C PRO A 47 -18.90 -6.44 -0.98
N PRO A 48 -18.92 -7.79 -1.05
CA PRO A 48 -17.72 -8.61 -1.18
C PRO A 48 -16.79 -8.22 -2.33
N GLY A 49 -15.49 -8.32 -2.10
CA GLY A 49 -14.40 -7.98 -3.00
C GLY A 49 -13.90 -6.55 -2.82
N SER A 50 -14.81 -5.58 -2.65
CA SER A 50 -14.46 -4.15 -2.78
C SER A 50 -13.60 -3.58 -1.65
N GLY A 51 -13.75 -4.07 -0.41
CA GLY A 51 -13.02 -3.53 0.75
C GLY A 51 -13.17 -2.00 0.87
N LEU A 52 -12.05 -1.28 0.92
CA LEU A 52 -12.01 0.20 0.99
C LEU A 52 -12.32 0.90 -0.35
N HIS A 53 -12.38 0.15 -1.44
CA HIS A 53 -12.61 0.65 -2.80
C HIS A 53 -14.09 0.48 -3.18
N SER A 54 -15.01 1.20 -2.51
CA SER A 54 -16.43 1.11 -2.86
C SER A 54 -16.65 1.45 -4.34
N ALA A 55 -17.46 0.64 -5.02
CA ALA A 55 -17.82 0.81 -6.43
C ALA A 55 -18.65 2.08 -6.72
N GLN A 56 -19.07 2.78 -5.67
CA GLN A 56 -19.86 4.01 -5.69
C GLN A 56 -19.03 5.25 -5.33
N GLN A 57 -17.72 5.10 -5.11
CA GLN A 57 -16.85 6.25 -4.87
C GLN A 57 -16.88 7.21 -6.08
N PRO A 58 -16.83 8.53 -5.82
CA PRO A 58 -16.80 9.51 -6.90
C PRO A 58 -15.47 9.46 -7.65
N ASP A 59 -15.51 9.80 -8.94
CA ASP A 59 -14.38 9.63 -9.85
C ASP A 59 -13.16 10.47 -9.50
N TYR A 60 -13.34 11.59 -8.78
CA TYR A 60 -12.22 12.39 -8.32
C TYR A 60 -11.39 11.72 -7.21
N LEU A 61 -11.80 10.55 -6.69
CA LEU A 61 -11.01 9.72 -5.79
C LEU A 61 -10.24 8.67 -6.59
N MET A 62 -8.98 9.00 -6.87
CA MET A 62 -8.11 8.23 -7.77
C MET A 62 -7.26 7.20 -7.02
N LEU A 63 -6.91 6.11 -7.69
CA LEU A 63 -5.90 5.15 -7.24
C LEU A 63 -4.51 5.79 -7.25
N ASN A 64 -3.63 5.33 -6.35
CA ASN A 64 -2.20 5.66 -6.38
C ASN A 64 -1.32 4.50 -6.89
N THR A 65 -1.94 3.61 -7.67
CA THR A 65 -1.31 2.47 -8.33
C THR A 65 -1.78 2.47 -9.78
N MET A 66 -0.87 2.19 -10.71
CA MET A 66 -1.17 2.20 -12.13
C MET A 66 -2.07 1.01 -12.49
N ALA A 67 -2.99 1.21 -13.44
CA ALA A 67 -3.96 0.20 -13.87
C ALA A 67 -3.30 -1.13 -14.28
N GLY A 68 -2.19 -1.06 -15.00
CA GLY A 68 -1.45 -2.24 -15.46
C GLY A 68 -0.75 -3.05 -14.35
N GLN A 69 -0.65 -2.50 -13.14
CA GLN A 69 -0.04 -3.18 -12.00
C GLN A 69 -1.06 -3.91 -11.13
N LEU A 70 -2.36 -3.88 -11.46
CA LEU A 70 -3.42 -4.38 -10.60
C LEU A 70 -3.97 -5.73 -11.10
N SER A 71 -4.11 -6.68 -10.19
CA SER A 71 -4.80 -7.95 -10.43
C SER A 71 -5.38 -8.50 -9.13
N ALA A 72 -6.52 -9.18 -9.21
CA ALA A 72 -7.04 -10.00 -8.12
C ALA A 72 -6.41 -11.41 -8.11
N PHE A 73 -5.81 -11.82 -9.23
CA PHE A 73 -5.39 -13.20 -9.50
C PHE A 73 -3.88 -13.30 -9.74
N SER A 74 -3.31 -14.44 -9.38
CA SER A 74 -1.90 -14.78 -9.61
C SER A 74 -1.68 -15.32 -11.02
N SER A 75 -0.63 -14.85 -11.71
CA SER A 75 -0.21 -15.45 -12.98
C SER A 75 0.62 -16.72 -12.79
N ALA A 76 1.18 -16.97 -11.60
CA ALA A 76 2.08 -18.09 -11.33
C ALA A 76 1.37 -19.34 -10.81
N PHE A 77 0.26 -19.15 -10.11
CA PHE A 77 -0.52 -20.23 -9.49
C PHE A 77 -2.01 -19.90 -9.62
N SER A 78 -2.51 -19.89 -10.85
CA SER A 78 -3.93 -19.67 -11.09
C SER A 78 -4.75 -20.73 -10.36
N ALA A 79 -5.70 -20.27 -9.53
CA ALA A 79 -6.62 -21.15 -8.84
C ALA A 79 -7.77 -21.65 -9.73
N CYS A 80 -7.98 -21.02 -10.88
CA CYS A 80 -9.11 -21.30 -11.76
C CYS A 80 -8.66 -21.43 -13.22
N GLU A 81 -9.36 -22.26 -13.99
CA GLU A 81 -9.17 -22.39 -15.44
C GLU A 81 -10.52 -22.14 -16.14
N PRO A 82 -10.64 -21.09 -16.98
CA PRO A 82 -9.57 -20.14 -17.33
C PRO A 82 -9.19 -19.20 -16.17
N ALA A 83 -7.95 -18.71 -16.19
CA ALA A 83 -7.48 -17.73 -15.21
C ALA A 83 -8.34 -16.45 -15.24
N GLY A 84 -8.55 -15.84 -14.07
CA GLY A 84 -9.26 -14.59 -13.96
C GLY A 84 -8.52 -13.43 -14.62
N TRP A 85 -9.26 -12.45 -15.16
CA TRP A 85 -8.66 -11.30 -15.84
C TRP A 85 -7.91 -10.39 -14.88
N THR A 86 -6.78 -9.84 -15.33
CA THR A 86 -6.13 -8.67 -14.70
C THR A 86 -7.06 -7.44 -14.74
N PHE A 87 -6.77 -6.42 -13.94
CA PHE A 87 -7.59 -5.20 -13.93
C PHE A 87 -7.64 -4.50 -15.29
N LEU A 88 -6.51 -4.45 -16.01
CA LEU A 88 -6.43 -3.82 -17.32
C LEU A 88 -7.21 -4.61 -18.38
N GLN A 89 -7.12 -5.95 -18.36
CA GLN A 89 -7.94 -6.81 -19.23
C GLN A 89 -9.43 -6.63 -18.96
N TRP A 90 -9.83 -6.54 -17.69
CA TRP A 90 -11.22 -6.26 -17.32
C TRP A 90 -11.67 -4.88 -17.83
N CYS A 91 -10.86 -3.82 -17.69
CA CYS A 91 -11.19 -2.50 -18.23
C CYS A 91 -11.42 -2.55 -19.75
N SER A 92 -10.56 -3.25 -20.49
CA SER A 92 -10.72 -3.43 -21.95
C SER A 92 -11.99 -4.22 -22.29
N ALA A 93 -12.27 -5.29 -21.55
CA ALA A 93 -13.47 -6.11 -21.76
C ALA A 93 -14.78 -5.35 -21.46
N GLN A 94 -14.72 -4.33 -20.60
CA GLN A 94 -15.85 -3.46 -20.27
C GLN A 94 -15.90 -2.16 -21.11
N ASP A 95 -15.00 -2.00 -22.10
CA ASP A 95 -14.79 -0.77 -22.89
C ASP A 95 -14.73 0.51 -22.00
N VAL A 96 -14.00 0.44 -20.89
CA VAL A 96 -13.83 1.60 -20.00
C VAL A 96 -13.01 2.67 -20.73
N ARG A 97 -13.59 3.87 -20.82
CA ARG A 97 -12.97 5.04 -21.46
C ARG A 97 -12.73 6.15 -20.45
N LEU A 98 -11.60 6.82 -20.59
CA LEU A 98 -11.19 7.93 -19.75
C LEU A 98 -11.30 9.25 -20.50
N ASP A 99 -11.79 10.28 -19.81
CA ASP A 99 -11.75 11.66 -20.27
C ASP A 99 -10.34 12.26 -20.14
N GLU A 100 -10.19 13.55 -20.46
CA GLU A 100 -8.88 14.23 -20.38
C GLU A 100 -8.35 14.43 -18.95
N ARG A 101 -9.20 14.23 -17.93
CA ARG A 101 -8.86 14.27 -16.50
C ARG A 101 -8.55 12.87 -15.95
N GLY A 102 -8.77 11.83 -16.74
CA GLY A 102 -8.63 10.44 -16.30
C GLY A 102 -9.85 9.92 -15.53
N HIS A 103 -10.98 10.63 -15.52
CA HIS A 103 -12.25 10.13 -14.98
C HIS A 103 -12.96 9.23 -15.98
N VAL A 104 -13.95 8.45 -15.53
CA VAL A 104 -14.73 7.60 -16.43
C VAL A 104 -15.60 8.49 -17.31
N SER A 105 -15.46 8.33 -18.62
CA SER A 105 -16.31 9.01 -19.58
C SER A 105 -17.76 8.51 -19.48
N THR A 106 -18.71 9.46 -19.50
CA THR A 106 -20.15 9.17 -19.43
C THR A 106 -20.86 9.28 -20.77
N ASP A 107 -20.23 9.88 -21.78
CA ASP A 107 -20.76 10.05 -23.14
C ASP A 107 -20.16 9.04 -24.14
N GLY A 108 -19.32 8.13 -23.66
CA GLY A 108 -18.59 7.14 -24.47
C GLY A 108 -17.44 7.74 -25.28
N GLN A 109 -17.19 9.04 -25.19
CA GLN A 109 -16.05 9.70 -25.82
C GLN A 109 -14.83 9.64 -24.91
N GLY A 110 -13.64 9.46 -25.47
CA GLY A 110 -12.40 9.37 -24.70
C GLY A 110 -11.54 8.20 -25.14
N ARG A 111 -10.44 7.98 -24.40
CA ARG A 111 -9.44 6.96 -24.74
C ARG A 111 -9.57 5.73 -23.83
N PRO A 112 -9.19 4.54 -24.32
CA PRO A 112 -9.09 3.36 -23.46
C PRO A 112 -8.12 3.58 -22.29
N VAL A 113 -8.33 2.81 -21.22
CA VAL A 113 -7.39 2.71 -20.09
C VAL A 113 -6.06 2.14 -20.58
N ALA A 114 -4.97 2.83 -20.26
CA ALA A 114 -3.60 2.43 -20.55
C ALA A 114 -2.90 1.89 -19.30
N PHE A 115 -1.79 1.17 -19.49
CA PHE A 115 -1.03 0.56 -18.40
C PHE A 115 -0.65 1.56 -17.30
N GLY A 116 -0.13 2.72 -17.69
CA GLY A 116 0.38 3.75 -16.78
C GLY A 116 -0.67 4.67 -16.15
N ASP A 117 -1.96 4.43 -16.41
CA ASP A 117 -3.02 5.30 -15.90
C ASP A 117 -3.28 5.08 -14.41
N PHE A 118 -3.45 6.18 -13.69
CA PHE A 118 -4.10 6.21 -12.39
C PHE A 118 -5.59 6.44 -12.63
N VAL A 119 -6.45 5.54 -12.18
CA VAL A 119 -7.90 5.57 -12.49
C VAL A 119 -8.76 5.72 -11.23
N PRO A 120 -10.05 6.06 -11.34
CA PRO A 120 -10.96 6.13 -10.20
C PRO A 120 -10.99 4.84 -9.36
N ARG A 121 -10.98 4.98 -8.03
CA ARG A 121 -11.04 3.85 -7.09
C ARG A 121 -12.30 3.00 -7.26
N ALA A 122 -13.40 3.62 -7.68
CA ALA A 122 -14.65 2.92 -7.96
C ALA A 122 -14.48 1.84 -9.03
N LEU A 123 -13.61 2.02 -10.03
CA LEU A 123 -13.34 0.99 -11.03
C LEU A 123 -12.66 -0.23 -10.41
N LEU A 124 -11.68 -0.03 -9.52
CA LEU A 124 -11.07 -1.14 -8.78
C LEU A 124 -12.11 -1.86 -7.92
N GLY A 125 -13.01 -1.12 -7.27
CA GLY A 125 -14.14 -1.69 -6.54
C GLY A 125 -15.01 -2.61 -7.39
N ARG A 126 -15.40 -2.13 -8.58
CA ARG A 126 -16.20 -2.91 -9.55
C ARG A 126 -15.45 -4.15 -10.02
N TYR A 127 -14.16 -4.02 -10.33
CA TYR A 127 -13.31 -5.15 -10.70
C TYR A 127 -13.23 -6.21 -9.59
N LEU A 128 -12.97 -5.82 -8.34
CA LEU A 128 -12.86 -6.78 -7.24
C LEU A 128 -14.20 -7.47 -6.94
N GLN A 129 -15.33 -6.76 -7.05
CA GLN A 129 -16.67 -7.37 -6.96
C GLN A 129 -16.93 -8.35 -8.12
N HIS A 130 -16.48 -8.00 -9.33
CA HIS A 130 -16.54 -8.89 -10.48
C HIS A 130 -15.71 -10.16 -10.24
N SER A 131 -14.46 -10.01 -9.76
CA SER A 131 -13.59 -11.13 -9.43
C SER A 131 -14.17 -12.05 -8.35
N TYR A 132 -14.82 -11.50 -7.32
CA TYR A 132 -15.55 -12.28 -6.32
C TYR A 132 -16.67 -13.13 -6.97
N ARG A 133 -17.52 -12.52 -7.80
CA ARG A 133 -18.60 -13.24 -8.49
C ARG A 133 -18.05 -14.29 -9.45
N PHE A 134 -16.96 -14.00 -10.14
CA PHE A 134 -16.25 -14.95 -11.00
C PHE A 134 -15.82 -16.17 -10.19
N LEU A 135 -15.17 -15.99 -9.04
CA LEU A 135 -14.73 -17.10 -8.18
C LEU A 135 -15.89 -17.99 -7.71
N LEU A 136 -17.05 -17.40 -7.35
CA LEU A 136 -18.23 -18.19 -6.98
C LEU A 136 -18.72 -19.11 -8.10
N GLN A 137 -18.55 -18.72 -9.36
CA GLN A 137 -18.87 -19.57 -10.52
C GLN A 137 -17.86 -20.71 -10.72
N GLN A 138 -16.69 -20.63 -10.08
CA GLN A 138 -15.63 -21.64 -10.15
C GLN A 138 -15.67 -22.66 -9.00
N CYS A 139 -16.56 -22.49 -8.03
CA CYS A 139 -16.71 -23.40 -6.89
C CYS A 139 -17.05 -24.83 -7.37
N PRO A 140 -16.28 -25.86 -6.98
CA PRO A 140 -16.67 -27.25 -7.21
C PRO A 140 -17.88 -27.62 -6.33
N ALA A 141 -18.58 -28.71 -6.69
CA ALA A 141 -19.86 -29.07 -6.06
C ALA A 141 -19.81 -29.31 -4.54
N HIS A 142 -18.65 -29.69 -4.00
CA HIS A 142 -18.42 -29.93 -2.58
C HIS A 142 -17.97 -28.69 -1.79
N VAL A 143 -17.81 -27.53 -2.46
CA VAL A 143 -17.46 -26.26 -1.82
C VAL A 143 -18.66 -25.33 -1.85
N GLN A 144 -19.06 -24.84 -0.68
CA GLN A 144 -20.12 -23.86 -0.55
C GLN A 144 -19.57 -22.58 0.06
N VAL A 145 -19.97 -21.42 -0.48
CA VAL A 145 -19.56 -20.11 0.03
C VAL A 145 -20.81 -19.36 0.48
N ARG A 146 -20.82 -18.91 1.72
CA ARG A 146 -21.91 -18.11 2.29
C ARG A 146 -21.37 -16.77 2.75
N HIS A 147 -21.99 -15.69 2.29
CA HIS A 147 -21.68 -14.32 2.73
C HIS A 147 -22.65 -13.86 3.81
N HIS A 148 -22.09 -13.29 4.88
CA HIS A 148 -22.77 -12.57 5.93
C HIS A 148 -22.38 -11.10 5.82
N ALA A 149 -23.36 -10.25 5.51
CA ALA A 149 -23.21 -8.79 5.38
C ALA A 149 -23.07 -8.11 6.76
N GLU A 150 -22.14 -8.59 7.58
CA GLU A 150 -22.09 -8.31 9.00
C GLU A 150 -20.66 -8.20 9.51
N ARG A 151 -20.52 -7.48 10.63
CA ARG A 151 -19.26 -7.39 11.36
C ARG A 151 -19.23 -8.47 12.45
N VAL A 152 -18.16 -9.27 12.46
CA VAL A 152 -17.83 -10.12 13.61
C VAL A 152 -17.24 -9.24 14.71
N ILE A 153 -17.74 -9.40 15.93
CA ILE A 153 -17.36 -8.59 17.09
C ILE A 153 -16.69 -9.40 18.21
N LYS A 154 -16.84 -10.74 18.22
CA LYS A 154 -16.17 -11.63 19.17
C LYS A 154 -15.73 -12.93 18.51
N CYS A 155 -14.66 -13.51 19.03
CA CYS A 155 -14.12 -14.80 18.62
C CYS A 155 -13.59 -15.55 19.86
N ARG A 156 -14.16 -16.72 20.14
CA ARG A 156 -13.75 -17.55 21.28
C ARG A 156 -13.39 -18.95 20.82
N SER A 157 -12.35 -19.53 21.40
CA SER A 157 -12.07 -20.95 21.21
C SER A 157 -13.23 -21.80 21.69
N ARG A 158 -13.52 -22.86 20.95
CA ARG A 158 -14.53 -23.85 21.33
C ARG A 158 -13.97 -24.79 22.41
N SER A 159 -14.83 -25.18 23.36
CA SER A 159 -14.47 -26.13 24.42
C SER A 159 -14.75 -27.58 24.04
N ASP A 160 -15.62 -27.80 23.06
CA ASP A 160 -16.16 -29.09 22.64
C ASP A 160 -15.41 -29.72 21.46
N ALA A 161 -14.76 -28.91 20.63
CA ALA A 161 -13.95 -29.35 19.48
C ALA A 161 -12.91 -28.28 19.11
N PRO A 162 -11.87 -28.61 18.33
CA PRO A 162 -10.96 -27.61 17.78
C PRO A 162 -11.71 -26.59 16.91
N GLY A 163 -11.34 -25.31 17.02
CA GLY A 163 -11.94 -24.22 16.24
C GLY A 163 -12.49 -23.11 17.12
N PHE A 164 -13.34 -22.26 16.53
CA PHE A 164 -13.80 -21.02 17.12
C PHE A 164 -15.31 -20.86 17.03
N ARG A 165 -15.88 -20.08 17.94
CA ARG A 165 -17.22 -19.53 17.86
C ARG A 165 -17.12 -18.04 17.58
N LEU A 166 -17.65 -17.64 16.43
CA LEU A 166 -17.73 -16.25 15.98
C LEU A 166 -19.08 -15.68 16.37
N ARG A 167 -19.11 -14.43 16.85
CA ARG A 167 -20.34 -13.70 17.16
C ARG A 167 -20.43 -12.41 16.36
N SER A 168 -21.55 -12.24 15.65
CA SER A 168 -21.96 -10.97 15.04
C SER A 168 -23.06 -10.31 15.87
N LEU A 169 -23.72 -9.28 15.33
CA LEU A 169 -24.90 -8.68 15.99
C LEU A 169 -26.16 -9.55 15.85
N THR A 170 -26.22 -10.45 14.87
CA THR A 170 -27.44 -11.19 14.52
C THR A 170 -27.36 -12.67 14.91
N GLY A 171 -26.17 -13.20 15.17
CA GLY A 171 -26.02 -14.61 15.55
C GLY A 171 -24.61 -15.05 15.90
N GLU A 172 -24.48 -16.36 16.10
CA GLU A 172 -23.23 -17.06 16.36
C GLU A 172 -23.02 -18.18 15.33
N VAL A 173 -21.78 -18.39 14.92
CA VAL A 173 -21.38 -19.44 13.98
C VAL A 173 -20.15 -20.15 14.53
N ASN A 174 -20.19 -21.49 14.57
CA ASN A 174 -19.01 -22.30 14.89
C ASN A 174 -18.22 -22.58 13.61
N VAL A 175 -16.90 -22.45 13.67
CA VAL A 175 -15.98 -22.64 12.55
C VAL A 175 -14.79 -23.47 13.00
N ASP A 176 -14.21 -24.23 12.09
CA ASP A 176 -13.04 -25.06 12.36
C ASP A 176 -11.73 -24.28 12.22
N ALA A 177 -11.70 -23.26 11.37
CA ALA A 177 -10.55 -22.40 11.08
C ALA A 177 -10.97 -20.98 10.70
N LEU A 178 -10.06 -20.01 10.89
CA LEU A 178 -10.32 -18.58 10.74
C LEU A 178 -9.18 -17.84 10.04
N PHE A 179 -9.51 -17.07 9.00
CA PHE A 179 -8.66 -16.06 8.38
C PHE A 179 -9.13 -14.65 8.75
N LEU A 180 -8.23 -13.84 9.30
CA LEU A 180 -8.43 -12.41 9.55
C LEU A 180 -7.77 -11.58 8.44
N THR A 181 -8.58 -10.89 7.65
CA THR A 181 -8.14 -10.03 6.54
C THR A 181 -8.85 -8.67 6.54
N THR A 182 -9.20 -8.17 7.73
CA THR A 182 -10.05 -6.99 7.97
C THR A 182 -9.50 -5.65 7.45
N GLY A 183 -8.25 -5.62 6.98
CA GLY A 183 -7.65 -4.43 6.39
C GLY A 183 -7.24 -3.38 7.43
N HIS A 184 -7.31 -2.11 7.04
CA HIS A 184 -6.99 -1.00 7.92
C HIS A 184 -8.10 -0.72 8.93
N ALA A 185 -7.73 -0.17 10.09
CA ALA A 185 -8.70 0.40 11.02
C ALA A 185 -9.54 1.47 10.29
N SER A 186 -10.88 1.34 10.35
CA SER A 186 -11.75 2.33 9.74
C SER A 186 -11.69 3.63 10.54
N GLN A 187 -11.28 4.71 9.91
CA GLN A 187 -11.67 6.04 10.36
C GLN A 187 -13.05 6.31 9.76
N THR A 188 -14.04 6.54 10.62
CA THR A 188 -15.34 7.07 10.20
C THR A 188 -15.13 8.50 9.74
N ALA A 189 -14.74 8.68 8.47
CA ALA A 189 -14.88 9.96 7.80
C ALA A 189 -16.34 10.05 7.33
N GLU A 190 -17.25 10.29 8.26
CA GLU A 190 -18.53 10.86 7.88
C GLU A 190 -18.25 12.19 7.19
N LEU A 191 -19.05 12.52 6.16
CA LEU A 191 -19.04 13.84 5.54
C LEU A 191 -19.39 14.86 6.63
N GLN A 192 -18.36 15.33 7.34
CA GLN A 192 -18.54 16.38 8.33
C GLN A 192 -19.09 17.61 7.61
N ASP A 193 -20.09 18.23 8.22
CA ASP A 193 -20.44 19.60 7.87
C ASP A 193 -19.24 20.46 8.25
N VAL A 194 -18.41 20.77 7.26
CA VAL A 194 -17.22 21.57 7.45
C VAL A 194 -17.60 23.04 7.35
N GLY A 195 -17.06 23.87 8.25
CA GLY A 195 -17.32 25.31 8.23
C GLY A 195 -16.70 26.02 7.02
N ALA A 196 -16.79 27.35 7.01
CA ALA A 196 -16.29 28.18 5.92
C ALA A 196 -14.76 28.13 5.77
N THR A 197 -14.05 27.81 6.86
CA THR A 197 -12.60 27.71 6.92
C THR A 197 -12.16 26.37 7.49
N VAL A 198 -11.40 25.60 6.70
CA VAL A 198 -11.00 24.23 7.04
C VAL A 198 -9.49 24.10 7.02
N ALA A 199 -8.92 23.50 8.05
CA ALA A 199 -7.53 23.07 8.04
C ALA A 199 -7.42 21.57 7.72
N ILE A 200 -6.53 21.21 6.79
CA ILE A 200 -6.19 19.82 6.45
C ILE A 200 -4.80 19.54 7.00
N GLU A 201 -4.73 18.56 7.89
CA GLU A 201 -3.50 18.13 8.54
C GLU A 201 -2.90 16.91 7.82
N GLY A 202 -1.99 17.18 6.91
CA GLY A 202 -1.30 16.18 6.09
C GLY A 202 -0.97 16.73 4.70
N LEU A 203 0.06 16.15 4.07
CA LEU A 203 0.47 16.49 2.69
C LEU A 203 0.44 15.27 1.75
N GLY A 204 0.00 14.11 2.25
CA GLY A 204 0.00 12.84 1.51
C GLY A 204 -1.32 12.59 0.77
N LEU A 205 -1.52 11.33 0.36
CA LEU A 205 -2.69 10.91 -0.45
C LEU A 205 -4.04 11.28 0.16
N THR A 206 -4.23 11.03 1.45
CA THR A 206 -5.48 11.35 2.16
C THR A 206 -5.77 12.85 2.13
N ALA A 207 -4.73 13.71 2.16
CA ALA A 207 -4.90 15.15 2.06
C ALA A 207 -5.35 15.56 0.65
N MET A 208 -4.79 14.93 -0.39
CA MET A 208 -5.21 15.15 -1.78
C MET A 208 -6.66 14.70 -2.02
N ASP A 209 -7.09 13.59 -1.41
CA ASP A 209 -8.48 13.11 -1.51
C ASP A 209 -9.46 14.02 -0.77
N THR A 210 -9.06 14.48 0.42
CA THR A 210 -9.84 15.46 1.20
C THR A 210 -10.00 16.74 0.39
N LEU A 211 -8.90 17.22 -0.19
CA LEU A 211 -8.91 18.41 -1.03
C LEU A 211 -9.81 18.24 -2.25
N ALA A 212 -9.73 17.11 -2.96
CA ALA A 212 -10.62 16.81 -4.09
C ALA A 212 -12.10 16.79 -3.66
N SER A 213 -12.41 16.24 -2.48
CA SER A 213 -13.77 16.19 -1.93
C SER A 213 -14.31 17.58 -1.55
N LEU A 214 -13.46 18.47 -1.03
CA LEU A 214 -13.81 19.84 -0.66
C LEU A 214 -13.84 20.82 -1.85
N THR A 215 -13.35 20.38 -3.02
CA THR A 215 -13.21 21.21 -4.23
C THR A 215 -14.08 20.68 -5.36
N GLN A 216 -13.59 19.72 -6.14
CA GLN A 216 -14.35 19.09 -7.22
C GLN A 216 -15.62 18.39 -6.72
N GLY A 217 -15.56 17.75 -5.54
CA GLY A 217 -16.73 17.17 -4.88
C GLY A 217 -17.81 18.19 -4.51
N ARG A 218 -17.46 19.49 -4.48
CA ARG A 218 -18.37 20.61 -4.28
C ARG A 218 -18.70 21.34 -5.59
N GLY A 219 -18.34 20.78 -6.73
CA GLY A 219 -18.75 21.25 -8.06
C GLY A 219 -17.79 22.22 -8.74
N GLY A 220 -16.65 22.55 -8.14
CA GLY A 220 -15.61 23.29 -8.85
C GLY A 220 -14.98 22.43 -9.95
N ARG A 221 -14.38 23.09 -10.94
CA ARG A 221 -13.94 22.44 -12.18
C ARG A 221 -12.55 22.89 -12.61
N TYR A 222 -11.79 21.98 -13.21
CA TYR A 222 -10.51 22.30 -13.84
C TYR A 222 -10.72 22.50 -15.33
N VAL A 223 -10.14 23.56 -15.88
CA VAL A 223 -10.11 23.82 -17.32
C VAL A 223 -8.66 23.92 -17.79
N ARG A 224 -8.39 23.50 -19.03
CA ARG A 224 -7.05 23.59 -19.61
C ARG A 224 -6.52 25.02 -19.55
N ASP A 225 -5.24 25.13 -19.21
CA ASP A 225 -4.52 26.38 -19.10
C ASP A 225 -3.08 26.21 -19.60
N ALA A 226 -2.50 27.28 -20.16
CA ALA A 226 -1.14 27.25 -20.68
C ALA A 226 -0.06 27.40 -19.58
N GLY A 227 -0.46 27.64 -18.33
CA GLY A 227 0.42 27.75 -17.18
C GLY A 227 1.11 26.44 -16.81
N PHE A 228 2.07 26.52 -15.88
CA PHE A 228 2.93 25.39 -15.51
C PHE A 228 2.17 24.15 -15.03
N ALA A 229 1.06 24.35 -14.31
CA ALA A 229 0.19 23.28 -13.84
C ALA A 229 -0.60 22.59 -14.98
N GLY A 230 -0.79 23.27 -16.12
CA GLY A 230 -1.61 22.78 -17.24
C GLY A 230 -3.12 22.90 -17.02
N TRP A 231 -3.53 23.44 -15.86
CA TRP A 231 -4.92 23.58 -15.43
C TRP A 231 -5.14 24.87 -14.67
N ARG A 232 -6.32 25.45 -14.87
CA ARG A 232 -6.87 26.53 -14.04
C ARG A 232 -8.12 26.02 -13.34
N TYR A 233 -8.19 26.22 -12.03
CA TYR A 233 -9.36 25.85 -11.25
C TYR A 233 -10.42 26.97 -11.29
N LEU A 234 -11.68 26.59 -11.49
CA LEU A 234 -12.84 27.45 -11.46
C LEU A 234 -13.70 27.06 -10.25
N PRO A 235 -13.70 27.87 -9.18
CA PRO A 235 -14.51 27.62 -8.00
C PRO A 235 -16.01 27.61 -8.34
N SER A 236 -16.77 26.77 -7.64
CA SER A 236 -18.23 26.77 -7.68
C SER A 236 -18.85 27.77 -6.70
N GLY A 237 -18.09 28.24 -5.70
CA GLY A 237 -18.56 29.06 -4.59
C GLY A 237 -19.04 28.24 -3.39
N ARG A 238 -18.99 26.91 -3.46
CA ARG A 238 -19.32 25.99 -2.35
C ARG A 238 -18.09 25.45 -1.62
N GLU A 239 -16.91 25.74 -2.13
CA GLU A 239 -15.64 25.36 -1.51
C GLU A 239 -15.41 26.16 -0.22
N PRO A 240 -14.95 25.53 0.87
CA PRO A 240 -14.41 26.28 2.00
C PRO A 240 -13.06 26.89 1.62
N ARG A 241 -12.59 27.86 2.42
CA ARG A 241 -11.19 28.27 2.41
C ARG A 241 -10.36 27.18 3.06
N VAL A 242 -9.44 26.59 2.32
CA VAL A 242 -8.64 25.44 2.79
C VAL A 242 -7.25 25.89 3.19
N PHE A 243 -6.84 25.49 4.39
CA PHE A 243 -5.49 25.66 4.91
C PHE A 243 -4.80 24.31 5.02
N LEU A 244 -3.68 24.12 4.30
CA LEU A 244 -2.97 22.85 4.24
C LEU A 244 -1.67 22.93 5.07
N TYR A 245 -1.43 21.98 5.98
CA TYR A 245 -0.20 21.95 6.78
C TYR A 245 0.20 20.53 7.18
N SER A 246 1.42 20.38 7.70
CA SER A 246 1.85 19.14 8.37
C SER A 246 2.90 19.44 9.45
N ARG A 247 3.16 18.47 10.32
CA ARG A 247 4.16 18.59 11.40
C ARG A 247 5.57 18.83 10.89
N SER A 248 5.98 18.16 9.82
CA SER A 248 7.31 18.35 9.21
C SER A 248 7.36 19.52 8.23
N GLY A 249 6.23 19.86 7.61
CA GLY A 249 6.14 20.75 6.44
C GLY A 249 6.88 20.26 5.20
N LEU A 250 7.23 18.98 5.15
CA LEU A 250 7.91 18.39 3.98
C LEU A 250 6.88 17.78 3.02
N PRO A 251 6.83 18.20 1.74
CA PRO A 251 5.90 17.64 0.76
C PRO A 251 6.30 16.21 0.34
N PHE A 252 5.35 15.50 -0.26
CA PHE A 252 5.60 14.19 -0.86
C PHE A 252 6.11 14.37 -2.29
N HIS A 253 7.00 13.49 -2.73
CA HIS A 253 7.39 13.43 -4.13
C HIS A 253 6.27 12.79 -4.96
N ALA A 254 5.93 13.40 -6.09
CA ALA A 254 4.95 12.82 -7.00
C ALA A 254 5.49 11.57 -7.69
N ARG A 255 4.58 10.62 -7.97
CA ARG A 255 4.90 9.43 -8.77
C ARG A 255 5.52 9.84 -10.11
N PRO A 256 6.56 9.15 -10.59
CA PRO A 256 7.12 9.42 -11.91
C PRO A 256 6.09 9.09 -12.98
N HIS A 257 6.07 9.91 -14.04
CA HIS A 257 5.28 9.62 -15.23
C HIS A 257 5.75 8.29 -15.83
N TRP A 258 4.80 7.40 -16.04
CA TRP A 258 5.08 6.11 -16.63
C TRP A 258 5.23 6.23 -18.14
N GLN A 259 6.26 5.60 -18.68
CA GLN A 259 6.49 5.46 -20.10
C GLN A 259 6.87 4.00 -20.37
N PRO A 260 6.39 3.39 -21.46
CA PRO A 260 6.92 2.10 -21.91
C PRO A 260 8.41 2.24 -22.14
N SER A 261 9.22 1.45 -21.44
CA SER A 261 10.67 1.41 -21.65
C SER A 261 11.03 0.20 -22.51
N SER A 262 11.79 0.44 -23.58
CA SER A 262 12.47 -0.61 -24.34
C SER A 262 13.83 -0.99 -23.73
N HIS A 263 14.31 -0.22 -22.75
CA HIS A 263 15.58 -0.49 -22.08
C HIS A 263 15.44 -1.58 -21.03
N ALA A 264 16.45 -2.43 -20.95
CA ALA A 264 16.61 -3.39 -19.86
C ALA A 264 16.67 -2.69 -18.50
N ALA A 265 16.18 -3.37 -17.47
CA ALA A 265 16.30 -2.91 -16.10
C ALA A 265 17.79 -2.73 -15.72
N LEU A 266 18.09 -1.67 -14.98
CA LEU A 266 19.45 -1.43 -14.52
C LEU A 266 19.83 -2.50 -13.47
N PRO A 267 21.01 -3.13 -13.60
CA PRO A 267 21.45 -4.12 -12.63
C PRO A 267 21.71 -3.47 -11.28
N ARG A 268 21.15 -4.09 -10.26
CA ARG A 268 21.35 -3.76 -8.85
C ARG A 268 22.76 -4.14 -8.41
N GLN A 269 23.43 -3.28 -7.66
CA GLN A 269 24.87 -3.44 -7.37
C GLN A 269 25.17 -3.72 -5.90
N PHE A 270 24.56 -2.98 -4.98
CA PHE A 270 24.98 -2.91 -3.58
C PHE A 270 23.92 -3.40 -2.61
N PHE A 271 22.67 -2.96 -2.75
CA PHE A 271 21.60 -3.42 -1.87
C PHE A 271 20.96 -4.68 -2.46
N THR A 272 21.51 -5.87 -2.16
CA THR A 272 21.06 -7.17 -2.71
C THR A 272 20.69 -8.17 -1.61
N ALA A 273 19.95 -9.23 -1.95
CA ALA A 273 19.63 -10.30 -1.00
C ALA A 273 20.89 -10.99 -0.45
N ALA A 274 21.91 -11.17 -1.30
CA ALA A 274 23.20 -11.72 -0.89
C ALA A 274 23.94 -10.80 0.09
N ALA A 275 23.91 -9.48 -0.14
CA ALA A 275 24.49 -8.51 0.79
C ALA A 275 23.77 -8.53 2.15
N VAL A 276 22.43 -8.56 2.17
CA VAL A 276 21.63 -8.70 3.40
C VAL A 276 21.99 -9.99 4.14
N ALA A 277 22.06 -11.13 3.44
CA ALA A 277 22.45 -12.41 4.06
C ALA A 277 23.88 -12.38 4.62
N GLY A 278 24.80 -11.70 3.93
CA GLY A 278 26.17 -11.48 4.40
C GLY A 278 26.22 -10.68 5.71
N LEU A 279 25.46 -9.59 5.79
CA LEU A 279 25.35 -8.79 7.02
C LEU A 279 24.78 -9.61 8.19
N ARG A 280 23.72 -10.40 7.94
CA ARG A 280 23.12 -11.25 9.00
C ARG A 280 24.12 -12.25 9.57
N LYS A 281 25.00 -12.84 8.75
CA LYS A 281 26.04 -13.78 9.22
C LYS A 281 27.07 -13.13 10.14
N GLN A 282 27.25 -11.82 10.07
CA GLN A 282 28.20 -11.07 10.88
C GLN A 282 27.63 -10.61 12.23
N LYS A 283 26.31 -10.75 12.44
CA LYS A 283 25.62 -10.30 13.65
C LYS A 283 25.18 -11.48 14.49
N GLN A 284 25.32 -11.36 15.82
CA GLN A 284 24.80 -12.36 16.74
C GLN A 284 23.27 -12.41 16.65
N GLY A 285 22.70 -13.59 16.43
CA GLY A 285 21.25 -13.76 16.23
C GLY A 285 20.71 -13.25 14.88
N GLY A 286 21.58 -12.76 13.99
CA GLY A 286 21.21 -12.34 12.64
C GLY A 286 20.38 -11.05 12.55
N GLN A 287 20.13 -10.35 13.65
CA GLN A 287 19.40 -9.08 13.66
C GLN A 287 20.29 -7.93 13.16
N LEU A 288 19.73 -7.05 12.34
CA LEU A 288 20.43 -5.90 11.76
C LEU A 288 20.02 -4.59 12.44
N ASP A 289 20.92 -3.60 12.38
CA ASP A 289 20.56 -2.19 12.59
C ASP A 289 20.30 -1.54 11.22
N PHE A 290 19.08 -1.03 11.00
CA PHE A 290 18.69 -0.48 9.72
C PHE A 290 19.56 0.72 9.32
N GLN A 291 19.87 1.61 10.25
CA GLN A 291 20.60 2.83 9.95
C GLN A 291 22.10 2.56 9.76
N ALA A 292 22.68 1.70 10.59
CA ALA A 292 24.11 1.41 10.55
C ALA A 292 24.48 0.37 9.48
N ASP A 293 23.66 -0.66 9.28
CA ASP A 293 24.00 -1.80 8.41
C ASP A 293 23.33 -1.70 7.02
N VAL A 294 22.08 -1.23 6.94
CA VAL A 294 21.26 -1.35 5.71
C VAL A 294 21.20 -0.05 4.91
N LEU A 295 20.97 1.09 5.58
CA LEU A 295 20.86 2.41 4.95
C LEU A 295 22.10 2.77 4.11
N PRO A 296 23.35 2.44 4.49
CA PRO A 296 24.51 2.68 3.63
C PRO A 296 24.42 1.93 2.30
N LEU A 297 23.92 0.70 2.28
CA LEU A 297 23.73 -0.06 1.04
C LEU A 297 22.66 0.58 0.14
N ILE A 298 21.58 1.10 0.74
CA ILE A 298 20.55 1.83 0.00
C ILE A 298 21.12 3.11 -0.62
N LYS A 299 21.91 3.87 0.14
CA LYS A 299 22.58 5.10 -0.35
C LYS A 299 23.53 4.81 -1.50
N ASP A 300 24.32 3.74 -1.38
CA ASP A 300 25.22 3.30 -2.46
C ASP A 300 24.44 2.85 -3.70
N GLU A 301 23.32 2.14 -3.52
CA GLU A 301 22.43 1.74 -4.61
C GLU A 301 21.80 2.95 -5.31
N MET A 302 21.35 3.96 -4.55
CA MET A 302 20.83 5.22 -5.10
C MET A 302 21.90 5.91 -5.98
N ARG A 303 23.16 5.99 -5.51
CA ARG A 303 24.27 6.53 -6.30
C ARG A 303 24.54 5.69 -7.55
N ALA A 304 24.60 4.37 -7.42
CA ALA A 304 24.85 3.45 -8.53
C ALA A 304 23.82 3.64 -9.64
N VAL A 305 22.55 3.68 -9.27
CA VAL A 305 21.42 3.82 -10.19
C VAL A 305 21.39 5.22 -10.81
N PHE A 306 21.69 6.27 -10.03
CA PHE A 306 21.85 7.63 -10.56
C PHE A 306 22.89 7.66 -11.68
N TYR A 307 24.12 7.20 -11.42
CA TYR A 307 25.21 7.26 -12.40
C TYR A 307 24.96 6.36 -13.60
N GLN A 308 24.42 5.15 -13.41
CA GLN A 308 24.02 4.29 -14.53
C GLN A 308 22.98 4.98 -15.43
N THR A 309 21.98 5.65 -14.84
CA THR A 309 20.96 6.37 -15.60
C THR A 309 21.55 7.57 -16.33
N LYS A 310 22.41 8.33 -15.66
CA LYS A 310 23.08 9.50 -16.24
C LYS A 310 23.96 9.11 -17.42
N VAL A 311 24.77 8.06 -17.27
CA VAL A 311 25.63 7.53 -18.33
C VAL A 311 24.81 6.94 -19.47
N ARG A 312 23.70 6.25 -19.19
CA ARG A 312 22.80 5.74 -20.23
C ARG A 312 22.26 6.86 -21.12
N LEU A 313 21.94 8.02 -20.53
CA LEU A 313 21.40 9.18 -21.26
C LEU A 313 22.50 9.95 -22.01
N ASP A 314 23.61 10.23 -21.35
CA ASP A 314 24.64 11.14 -21.88
C ASP A 314 25.70 10.41 -22.73
N ALA A 315 26.04 9.17 -22.39
CA ALA A 315 27.12 8.40 -23.01
C ALA A 315 26.86 6.89 -22.97
N PRO A 316 25.82 6.38 -23.66
CA PRO A 316 25.37 4.99 -23.55
C PRO A 316 26.47 3.95 -23.84
N ARG A 317 27.47 4.28 -24.68
CA ARG A 317 28.62 3.41 -24.96
C ARG A 317 29.53 3.16 -23.75
N GLN A 318 29.47 4.00 -22.72
CA GLN A 318 30.25 3.86 -21.49
C GLN A 318 29.49 3.11 -20.38
N LEU A 319 28.20 2.79 -20.58
CA LEU A 319 27.36 2.22 -19.54
C LEU A 319 27.90 0.88 -19.02
N GLU A 320 28.29 -0.01 -19.92
CA GLU A 320 28.83 -1.33 -19.54
C GLU A 320 30.13 -1.21 -18.72
N ALA A 321 31.00 -0.26 -19.08
CA ALA A 321 32.23 -0.01 -18.36
C ALA A 321 31.96 0.51 -16.94
N VAL A 322 30.99 1.43 -16.80
CA VAL A 322 30.56 1.95 -15.49
C VAL A 322 29.90 0.85 -14.65
N GLN A 323 29.07 0.01 -15.25
CA GLN A 323 28.46 -1.14 -14.56
C GLN A 323 29.49 -2.13 -14.04
N ARG A 324 30.51 -2.45 -14.85
CA ARG A 324 31.64 -3.29 -14.41
C ARG A 324 32.40 -2.65 -13.26
N ALA A 325 32.72 -1.36 -13.36
CA ALA A 325 33.41 -0.63 -12.30
C ALA A 325 32.61 -0.58 -10.99
N LEU A 326 31.28 -0.45 -11.05
CA LEU A 326 30.40 -0.53 -9.88
C LEU A 326 30.39 -1.93 -9.25
N HIS A 327 30.31 -2.98 -10.09
CA HIS A 327 30.28 -4.36 -9.63
C HIS A 327 31.58 -4.80 -8.93
N GLU A 328 32.72 -4.40 -9.49
CA GLU A 328 34.07 -4.76 -9.00
C GLU A 328 34.59 -3.81 -7.90
N ALA A 329 33.79 -2.83 -7.47
CA ALA A 329 34.23 -1.76 -6.58
C ALA A 329 34.61 -2.26 -5.18
N VAL A 330 35.92 -2.25 -4.87
CA VAL A 330 36.42 -2.49 -3.51
C VAL A 330 36.33 -1.22 -2.64
N ALA A 331 36.69 -0.05 -3.20
CA ALA A 331 36.67 1.24 -2.53
C ALA A 331 35.57 2.17 -3.09
N ARG A 332 34.33 1.99 -2.61
CA ARG A 332 33.14 2.71 -3.11
C ARG A 332 33.24 4.24 -3.04
N PRO A 333 33.74 4.88 -1.96
CA PRO A 333 33.83 6.33 -1.90
C PRO A 333 34.71 6.94 -3.01
N ALA A 334 35.85 6.32 -3.31
CA ALA A 334 36.75 6.78 -4.38
C ALA A 334 36.13 6.59 -5.77
N LEU A 335 35.35 5.53 -5.98
CA LEU A 335 34.60 5.34 -7.22
C LEU A 335 33.54 6.44 -7.40
N PHE A 336 32.72 6.69 -6.37
CA PHE A 336 31.67 7.70 -6.46
C PHE A 336 32.22 9.12 -6.61
N ALA A 337 33.38 9.44 -6.02
CA ALA A 337 34.05 10.72 -6.23
C ALA A 337 34.42 10.93 -7.72
N ARG A 338 35.04 9.93 -8.36
CA ARG A 338 35.37 10.01 -9.79
C ARG A 338 34.12 10.11 -10.67
N LEU A 339 33.06 9.38 -10.34
CA LEU A 339 31.79 9.47 -11.08
C LEU A 339 31.14 10.85 -10.91
N ALA A 340 31.22 11.46 -9.72
CA ALA A 340 30.73 12.80 -9.45
C ALA A 340 31.48 13.87 -10.26
N GLU A 341 32.82 13.78 -10.32
CA GLU A 341 33.66 14.68 -11.12
C GLU A 341 33.30 14.64 -12.61
N GLN A 342 32.97 13.45 -13.13
CA GLN A 342 32.68 13.26 -14.55
C GLN A 342 31.22 13.53 -14.93
N TRP A 343 30.26 13.15 -14.08
CA TRP A 343 28.83 13.09 -14.42
C TRP A 343 27.94 14.01 -13.58
N GLY A 344 28.55 14.78 -12.66
CA GLY A 344 27.85 15.64 -11.73
C GLY A 344 27.56 14.94 -10.39
N GLU A 345 27.50 15.74 -9.33
CA GLU A 345 27.32 15.25 -7.97
C GLU A 345 25.89 14.73 -7.74
N PHE A 346 25.79 13.62 -7.00
CA PHE A 346 24.54 13.16 -6.40
C PHE A 346 24.79 12.65 -4.99
N ASP A 347 24.21 13.34 -4.01
CA ASP A 347 24.25 12.94 -2.62
C ASP A 347 22.86 12.53 -2.12
N PRO A 348 22.64 11.24 -1.81
CA PRO A 348 21.41 10.74 -1.19
C PRO A 348 20.96 11.52 0.05
N GLU A 349 21.86 12.07 0.88
CA GLU A 349 21.47 12.78 2.11
C GLU A 349 20.60 14.00 1.85
N GLN A 350 20.76 14.65 0.70
CA GLN A 350 19.92 15.78 0.28
C GLN A 350 18.46 15.40 0.04
N TRP A 351 18.18 14.11 -0.16
CA TRP A 351 16.85 13.57 -0.43
C TRP A 351 16.27 12.81 0.75
N LEU A 352 17.11 12.21 1.59
CA LEU A 352 16.72 11.40 2.75
C LEU A 352 16.41 12.25 4.00
N THR A 353 15.76 13.40 3.80
CA THR A 353 15.49 14.37 4.88
C THR A 353 14.41 13.89 5.84
N THR A 354 14.79 13.69 7.09
CA THR A 354 13.88 13.36 8.21
C THR A 354 13.55 14.56 9.10
N GLN A 355 14.35 15.63 9.01
CA GLN A 355 14.18 16.85 9.80
C GLN A 355 13.00 17.69 9.32
N ARG A 356 12.37 18.41 10.26
CA ARG A 356 11.32 19.39 9.97
C ARG A 356 11.89 20.53 9.12
N TRP A 357 11.07 21.17 8.30
CA TRP A 357 11.46 22.38 7.58
C TRP A 357 11.79 23.53 8.57
N THR A 358 12.89 24.25 8.31
CA THR A 358 13.50 25.22 9.25
C THR A 358 13.60 26.66 8.72
N GLY A 359 12.92 26.98 7.62
CA GLY A 359 12.92 28.35 7.07
C GLY A 359 12.03 29.34 7.83
N GLU A 360 12.00 30.59 7.38
CA GLU A 360 11.15 31.63 7.95
C GLU A 360 9.68 31.42 7.58
N ALA A 361 8.77 31.32 8.56
CA ALA A 361 7.37 30.91 8.34
C ALA A 361 6.64 31.67 7.21
N GLY A 362 6.88 32.98 7.05
CA GLY A 362 6.29 33.80 5.98
C GLY A 362 6.72 33.41 4.56
N THR A 363 7.84 32.71 4.41
CA THR A 363 8.39 32.25 3.12
C THR A 363 7.93 30.84 2.74
N TYR A 364 7.27 30.11 3.65
CA TYR A 364 6.93 28.71 3.46
C TYR A 364 6.05 28.46 2.23
N GLY A 365 5.02 29.28 2.02
CA GLY A 365 4.12 29.13 0.87
C GLY A 365 4.86 29.22 -0.48
N GLN A 366 5.76 30.20 -0.63
CA GLN A 366 6.58 30.35 -1.83
C GLN A 366 7.56 29.18 -1.98
N TRP A 367 8.25 28.80 -0.90
CA TRP A 367 9.15 27.65 -0.90
C TRP A 367 8.42 26.36 -1.32
N PHE A 368 7.21 26.13 -0.79
CA PHE A 368 6.40 24.96 -1.05
C PHE A 368 6.00 24.88 -2.52
N VAL A 369 5.51 25.98 -3.10
CA VAL A 369 5.14 26.06 -4.52
C VAL A 369 6.35 25.76 -5.41
N GLU A 370 7.51 26.36 -5.15
CA GLU A 370 8.72 26.13 -5.92
C GLU A 370 9.30 24.71 -5.71
N TRP A 371 9.09 24.11 -4.54
CA TRP A 371 9.39 22.70 -4.31
C TRP A 371 8.50 21.80 -5.18
N ILE A 372 7.18 22.00 -5.15
CA ILE A 372 6.21 21.20 -5.92
C ILE A 372 6.46 21.34 -7.42
N LYS A 373 6.79 22.53 -7.92
CA LYS A 373 7.13 22.74 -9.34
C LYS A 373 8.36 21.96 -9.76
N ARG A 374 9.44 22.02 -8.98
CA ARG A 374 10.69 21.27 -9.26
C ARG A 374 10.45 19.76 -9.25
N ASP A 375 9.73 19.29 -8.24
CA ASP A 375 9.33 17.89 -8.13
C ASP A 375 8.48 17.47 -9.35
N LEU A 376 7.43 18.23 -9.68
CA LEU A 376 6.56 17.94 -10.82
C LEU A 376 7.33 17.90 -12.15
N ALA A 377 8.30 18.79 -12.36
CA ALA A 377 9.18 18.75 -13.54
C ALA A 377 9.96 17.43 -13.62
N LEU A 378 10.54 16.98 -12.51
CA LEU A 378 11.22 15.68 -12.44
C LEU A 378 10.26 14.51 -12.65
N SER A 379 9.04 14.59 -12.10
CA SER A 379 8.03 13.54 -12.26
C SER A 379 7.64 13.39 -13.73
N ARG A 380 7.44 14.50 -14.46
CA ARG A 380 7.07 14.50 -15.89
C ARG A 380 8.12 13.83 -16.79
N LEU A 381 9.40 13.87 -16.42
CA LEU A 381 10.47 13.16 -17.13
C LEU A 381 10.38 11.62 -16.97
N GLY A 382 9.70 11.15 -15.92
CA GLY A 382 9.67 9.73 -15.58
C GLY A 382 11.03 9.20 -15.13
N THR A 383 11.11 7.89 -14.91
CA THR A 383 12.36 7.23 -14.48
C THR A 383 13.36 7.03 -15.62
N ALA A 384 12.86 6.87 -16.86
CA ALA A 384 13.71 6.66 -18.03
C ALA A 384 14.65 7.85 -18.31
N HIS A 385 14.18 9.08 -18.06
CA HIS A 385 14.87 10.33 -18.43
C HIS A 385 15.29 11.19 -17.24
N SER A 386 15.09 10.74 -16.00
CA SER A 386 15.53 11.46 -14.80
C SER A 386 16.38 10.56 -13.91
N PRO A 387 17.72 10.75 -13.91
CA PRO A 387 18.63 10.04 -12.99
C PRO A 387 18.23 10.22 -11.52
N ILE A 388 17.74 11.41 -11.16
CA ILE A 388 17.23 11.70 -9.81
C ILE A 388 16.01 10.83 -9.51
N ARG A 389 14.99 10.82 -10.38
CA ARG A 389 13.80 9.98 -10.13
C ARG A 389 14.15 8.51 -10.03
N GLN A 390 14.97 8.01 -10.95
CA GLN A 390 15.39 6.62 -10.94
C GLN A 390 16.14 6.26 -9.65
N ALA A 391 16.95 7.18 -9.09
CA ALA A 391 17.63 6.97 -7.81
C ALA A 391 16.66 6.97 -6.61
N LEU A 392 15.68 7.87 -6.56
CA LEU A 392 14.67 7.87 -5.49
C LEU A 392 13.83 6.58 -5.50
N GLU A 393 13.53 6.09 -6.70
CA GLU A 393 12.74 4.88 -6.93
C GLU A 393 13.40 3.60 -6.41
N VAL A 394 14.69 3.62 -6.04
CA VAL A 394 15.34 2.52 -5.29
C VAL A 394 14.55 2.11 -4.05
N TRP A 395 13.92 3.06 -3.34
CA TRP A 395 13.09 2.76 -2.17
C TRP A 395 11.82 1.95 -2.51
N ARG A 396 11.30 2.09 -3.73
CA ARG A 396 10.17 1.30 -4.22
C ARG A 396 10.66 -0.01 -4.85
N ASP A 397 11.67 0.05 -5.70
CA ASP A 397 12.19 -1.08 -6.48
C ASP A 397 12.87 -2.12 -5.58
N CYS A 398 13.41 -1.71 -4.42
CA CYS A 398 14.01 -2.60 -3.42
C CYS A 398 13.06 -2.90 -2.25
N ARG A 399 11.75 -2.66 -2.38
CA ARG A 399 10.77 -2.90 -1.31
C ARG A 399 10.77 -4.35 -0.80
N ASP A 400 11.03 -5.33 -1.69
CA ASP A 400 11.14 -6.74 -1.28
C ASP A 400 12.39 -7.04 -0.46
N LEU A 401 13.47 -6.28 -0.66
CA LEU A 401 14.65 -6.36 0.21
C LEU A 401 14.41 -5.67 1.55
N LEU A 402 13.67 -4.54 1.57
CA LEU A 402 13.25 -3.92 2.82
C LEU A 402 12.41 -4.88 3.66
N ARG A 403 11.52 -5.65 3.01
CA ARG A 403 10.77 -6.74 3.64
C ARG A 403 11.69 -7.84 4.19
N LEU A 404 12.63 -8.32 3.37
CA LEU A 404 13.62 -9.31 3.81
C LEU A 404 14.45 -8.83 5.02
N VAL A 405 14.66 -7.52 5.15
CA VAL A 405 15.36 -6.89 6.27
C VAL A 405 14.47 -6.80 7.51
N ALA A 406 13.26 -6.25 7.38
CA ALA A 406 12.41 -5.82 8.51
C ALA A 406 11.49 -6.92 9.06
N ASP A 407 11.09 -7.90 8.26
CA ASP A 407 10.13 -8.92 8.68
C ASP A 407 10.62 -9.75 9.88
N ARG A 408 9.68 -10.10 10.76
CA ARG A 408 9.78 -11.08 11.86
C ARG A 408 11.03 -10.90 12.71
N SER A 409 11.14 -9.74 13.36
CA SER A 409 12.28 -9.39 14.22
C SER A 409 13.63 -9.44 13.50
N GLY A 410 13.64 -9.22 12.19
CA GLY A 410 14.85 -9.16 11.38
C GLY A 410 15.77 -7.97 11.72
N LEU A 411 15.24 -6.96 12.40
CA LEU A 411 15.95 -5.83 12.97
C LEU A 411 16.03 -5.96 14.50
N THR A 412 17.01 -5.28 15.12
CA THR A 412 17.01 -5.10 16.58
C THR A 412 15.78 -4.32 17.02
N GLU A 413 15.31 -4.49 18.26
CA GLU A 413 14.08 -3.82 18.74
C GLU A 413 14.10 -2.30 18.55
N SER A 414 15.21 -1.64 18.94
CA SER A 414 15.37 -0.19 18.74
C SER A 414 15.33 0.19 17.26
N SER A 415 15.93 -0.63 16.39
CA SER A 415 15.91 -0.40 14.95
C SER A 415 14.55 -0.68 14.32
N THR A 416 13.76 -1.64 14.82
CA THR A 416 12.38 -1.88 14.38
C THR A 416 11.52 -0.66 14.66
N LEU A 417 11.56 -0.13 15.89
CA LEU A 417 10.81 1.07 16.26
C LEU A 417 11.22 2.29 15.44
N ALA A 418 12.52 2.47 15.20
CA ALA A 418 13.03 3.55 14.33
C ALA A 418 12.61 3.35 12.85
N PHE A 419 12.58 2.10 12.36
CA PHE A 419 12.15 1.78 11.00
C PHE A 419 10.70 2.19 10.77
N TYR A 420 9.77 1.72 11.58
CA TYR A 420 8.36 2.06 11.43
C TYR A 420 8.04 3.51 11.82
N GLY A 421 8.76 4.09 12.79
CA GLY A 421 8.56 5.46 13.24
C GLY A 421 9.10 6.54 12.30
N THR A 422 10.20 6.25 11.58
CA THR A 422 10.92 7.25 10.78
C THR A 422 11.11 6.79 9.33
N TRP A 423 11.73 5.63 9.11
CA TRP A 423 12.22 5.23 7.79
C TRP A 423 11.12 4.79 6.82
N ALA A 424 10.09 4.08 7.31
CA ALA A 424 8.91 3.73 6.52
C ALA A 424 8.15 4.99 6.06
N GLY A 425 8.03 5.99 6.94
CA GLY A 425 7.45 7.29 6.63
C GLY A 425 8.26 8.08 5.60
N LEU A 426 9.59 8.05 5.69
CA LEU A 426 10.48 8.62 4.69
C LEU A 426 10.30 7.95 3.31
N GLY A 427 10.31 6.61 3.27
CA GLY A 427 10.05 5.86 2.03
C GLY A 427 8.71 6.23 1.39
N ASN A 428 7.65 6.34 2.20
CA ASN A 428 6.34 6.80 1.73
C ASN A 428 6.39 8.24 1.17
N ARG A 429 7.19 9.14 1.74
CA ARG A 429 7.39 10.50 1.23
C ARG A 429 8.14 10.53 -0.10
N LEU A 430 9.13 9.65 -0.27
CA LEU A 430 9.98 9.60 -1.45
C LEU A 430 9.31 8.96 -2.67
N VAL A 431 8.58 7.86 -2.45
CA VAL A 431 8.07 7.04 -3.54
C VAL A 431 6.59 6.69 -3.40
N GLY A 432 5.97 6.93 -2.23
CA GLY A 432 4.56 6.65 -1.96
C GLY A 432 3.62 7.85 -2.15
N GLY A 433 4.13 8.99 -2.63
CA GLY A 433 3.36 10.21 -2.85
C GLY A 433 2.29 10.09 -3.93
N PRO A 434 1.52 11.17 -4.16
CA PRO A 434 0.41 11.17 -5.11
C PRO A 434 0.88 11.08 -6.57
N GLN A 435 -0.05 10.74 -7.46
CA GLN A 435 0.15 10.93 -8.88
C GLN A 435 0.39 12.42 -9.22
N LYS A 436 1.14 12.68 -10.28
CA LYS A 436 1.57 14.03 -10.67
C LYS A 436 0.40 15.00 -10.88
N GLU A 437 -0.74 14.48 -11.33
CA GLU A 437 -1.97 15.22 -11.57
C GLU A 437 -2.49 15.87 -10.29
N ARG A 438 -2.23 15.30 -9.10
CA ARG A 438 -2.59 15.95 -7.82
C ARG A 438 -1.72 17.15 -7.50
N HIS A 439 -0.46 17.15 -7.90
CA HIS A 439 0.40 18.32 -7.76
C HIS A 439 -0.02 19.42 -8.75
N GLU A 440 -0.44 19.04 -9.96
CA GLU A 440 -1.04 19.97 -10.92
C GLU A 440 -2.32 20.61 -10.35
N ASP A 441 -3.22 19.79 -9.80
CA ASP A 441 -4.44 20.25 -9.13
C ASP A 441 -4.13 21.17 -7.93
N LEU A 442 -3.18 20.79 -7.09
CA LEU A 442 -2.79 21.58 -5.91
C LEU A 442 -2.26 22.97 -6.30
N LEU A 443 -1.42 23.05 -7.34
CA LEU A 443 -0.93 24.33 -7.86
C LEU A 443 -2.09 25.19 -8.38
N ALA A 444 -2.99 24.60 -9.18
CA ALA A 444 -4.17 25.31 -9.70
C ALA A 444 -5.11 25.82 -8.59
N LEU A 445 -5.24 25.08 -7.50
CA LEU A 445 -6.05 25.46 -6.33
C LEU A 445 -5.40 26.57 -5.49
N ILE A 446 -4.07 26.57 -5.37
CA ILE A 446 -3.31 27.65 -4.74
C ILE A 446 -3.44 28.93 -5.57
N ASP A 447 -3.26 28.84 -6.89
CA ASP A 447 -3.39 29.99 -7.80
C ASP A 447 -4.81 30.57 -7.80
N ALA A 448 -5.84 29.73 -7.63
CA ALA A 448 -7.23 30.16 -7.48
C ALA A 448 -7.57 30.74 -6.09
N GLY A 449 -6.64 30.74 -5.13
CA GLY A 449 -6.84 31.25 -3.77
C GLY A 449 -7.72 30.36 -2.88
N VAL A 450 -8.07 29.15 -3.33
CA VAL A 450 -8.88 28.19 -2.56
C VAL A 450 -8.04 27.52 -1.48
N VAL A 451 -6.77 27.25 -1.77
CA VAL A 451 -5.81 26.61 -0.85
C VAL A 451 -4.72 27.59 -0.44
N THR A 452 -4.48 27.68 0.86
CA THR A 452 -3.31 28.34 1.44
C THR A 452 -2.47 27.31 2.19
N VAL A 453 -1.19 27.21 1.87
CA VAL A 453 -0.28 26.29 2.58
C VAL A 453 0.38 27.02 3.75
N LEU A 454 0.36 26.41 4.93
CA LEU A 454 0.92 26.99 6.15
C LEU A 454 2.24 26.32 6.51
N ALA A 455 3.13 27.12 7.12
CA ALA A 455 4.37 26.63 7.73
C ALA A 455 4.09 25.46 8.68
N PRO A 456 5.07 24.58 8.93
CA PRO A 456 4.87 23.42 9.79
C PRO A 456 4.22 23.79 11.13
N MET A 457 3.19 23.06 11.54
CA MET A 457 2.51 23.23 12.83
C MET A 457 2.35 21.86 13.51
N ASP A 458 2.43 21.86 14.84
CA ASP A 458 2.01 20.70 15.65
C ASP A 458 0.47 20.62 15.68
N ASP A 459 -0.10 19.47 16.07
CA ASP A 459 -1.51 19.14 15.84
C ASP A 459 -2.45 20.28 16.29
N ALA A 460 -3.14 20.91 15.32
CA ALA A 460 -3.92 22.13 15.52
C ALA A 460 -5.30 21.89 16.14
N GLN A 461 -5.57 20.66 16.61
CA GLN A 461 -6.92 20.20 16.96
C GLN A 461 -7.62 20.97 18.09
N GLN A 462 -6.94 21.90 18.79
CA GLN A 462 -7.55 22.70 19.86
C GLN A 462 -7.11 24.19 19.96
N ALA A 463 -6.14 24.68 19.18
CA ALA A 463 -5.44 25.92 19.55
C ALA A 463 -5.60 27.11 18.59
N ASP A 464 -6.10 26.91 17.37
CA ASP A 464 -6.15 27.98 16.37
C ASP A 464 -7.59 28.35 16.01
N SER A 465 -8.10 29.37 16.71
CA SER A 465 -9.47 29.90 16.56
C SER A 465 -9.82 30.40 15.15
N ARG A 466 -8.86 30.42 14.21
CA ARG A 466 -9.12 30.82 12.82
C ARG A 466 -9.75 29.72 11.96
N PHE A 467 -9.80 28.47 12.43
CA PHE A 467 -10.37 27.35 11.68
C PHE A 467 -11.71 26.92 12.27
N ASP A 468 -12.72 26.80 11.41
CA ASP A 468 -14.03 26.26 11.82
C ASP A 468 -13.98 24.73 11.97
N SER A 469 -13.05 24.07 11.26
CA SER A 469 -12.89 22.62 11.29
C SER A 469 -11.45 22.21 10.98
N VAL A 470 -10.98 21.11 11.59
CA VAL A 470 -9.68 20.50 11.32
C VAL A 470 -9.86 19.04 10.92
N ILE A 471 -9.39 18.68 9.72
CA ILE A 471 -9.43 17.32 9.19
C ILE A 471 -8.05 16.69 9.30
N ALA A 472 -7.94 15.65 10.13
CA ALA A 472 -6.74 14.82 10.23
C ALA A 472 -6.60 13.90 9.01
N ALA A 473 -5.96 14.38 7.95
CA ALA A 473 -5.78 13.65 6.69
C ALA A 473 -4.60 12.67 6.76
N ARG A 474 -4.71 11.68 7.65
CA ARG A 474 -3.68 10.67 7.93
C ARG A 474 -4.33 9.28 7.99
N VAL A 475 -3.63 8.27 7.46
CA VAL A 475 -4.08 6.88 7.60
C VAL A 475 -3.92 6.45 9.05
N ALA A 476 -4.98 5.89 9.65
CA ALA A 476 -4.91 5.31 10.99
C ALA A 476 -3.92 4.15 11.00
N PRO A 477 -3.09 4.04 12.04
CA PRO A 477 -2.29 2.84 12.25
C PRO A 477 -3.17 1.60 12.38
N SER A 478 -2.71 0.49 11.79
CA SER A 478 -3.42 -0.79 11.84
C SER A 478 -3.07 -1.65 13.04
N GLY A 479 -2.03 -1.27 13.80
CA GLY A 479 -1.54 -1.99 14.97
C GLY A 479 -2.48 -1.95 16.18
N LEU A 480 -2.23 -2.81 17.16
CA LEU A 480 -3.17 -3.13 18.23
C LEU A 480 -3.45 -1.97 19.21
N SER A 481 -2.56 -1.00 19.34
CA SER A 481 -2.77 0.16 20.22
C SER A 481 -3.59 1.27 19.57
N GLY A 482 -3.58 1.36 18.23
CA GLY A 482 -4.30 2.37 17.46
C GLY A 482 -5.64 1.90 16.88
N ASN A 483 -5.89 0.60 16.89
CA ASN A 483 -7.05 -0.01 16.23
C ASN A 483 -8.23 -0.19 17.22
N ARG A 484 -9.39 0.39 16.90
CA ARG A 484 -10.62 0.32 17.74
C ARG A 484 -11.56 -0.80 17.31
N SER A 485 -11.02 -1.96 16.95
CA SER A 485 -11.82 -3.11 16.50
C SER A 485 -12.21 -3.98 17.68
N ALA A 486 -13.52 -4.08 17.95
CA ALA A 486 -14.06 -4.94 19.02
C ALA A 486 -13.60 -6.40 18.92
N LEU A 487 -13.45 -6.92 17.68
CA LEU A 487 -12.95 -8.27 17.46
C LEU A 487 -11.47 -8.42 17.86
N LEU A 488 -10.63 -7.43 17.55
CA LEU A 488 -9.20 -7.50 17.90
C LEU A 488 -9.01 -7.33 19.41
N ASP A 489 -9.81 -6.48 20.05
CA ASP A 489 -9.84 -6.36 21.50
C ASP A 489 -10.24 -7.69 22.16
N ASP A 490 -11.32 -8.32 21.70
CA ASP A 490 -11.77 -9.62 22.23
C ASP A 490 -10.70 -10.71 22.02
N LEU A 491 -10.10 -10.83 20.83
CA LEU A 491 -9.01 -11.78 20.57
C LEU A 491 -7.80 -11.57 21.50
N ARG A 492 -7.44 -10.31 21.77
CA ARG A 492 -6.34 -9.96 22.68
C ARG A 492 -6.68 -10.28 24.14
N GLU A 493 -7.91 -9.99 24.57
CA GLU A 493 -8.41 -10.34 25.90
C GLU A 493 -8.41 -11.85 26.14
N GLN A 494 -8.80 -12.64 25.14
CA GLN A 494 -8.71 -14.11 25.17
C GLN A 494 -7.27 -14.64 25.10
N GLY A 495 -6.29 -13.78 24.81
CA GLY A 495 -4.87 -14.17 24.65
C GLY A 495 -4.56 -14.90 23.35
N LEU A 496 -5.46 -14.87 22.36
CA LEU A 496 -5.31 -15.53 21.06
C LEU A 496 -4.33 -14.80 20.12
N ILE A 497 -4.08 -13.52 20.38
CA ILE A 497 -3.14 -12.69 19.64
C ILE A 497 -2.28 -11.85 20.61
N ARG A 498 -1.09 -11.45 20.15
CA ARG A 498 -0.23 -10.44 20.79
C ARG A 498 0.32 -9.45 19.77
N ALA A 499 0.84 -8.33 20.26
CA ALA A 499 1.62 -7.39 19.43
C ALA A 499 3.01 -7.97 19.16
N ALA A 500 3.53 -7.77 17.96
CA ALA A 500 4.89 -8.17 17.59
C ALA A 500 5.96 -7.32 18.31
N HIS A 501 5.72 -6.01 18.40
CA HIS A 501 6.59 -5.04 19.05
C HIS A 501 5.77 -3.96 19.79
N ALA A 502 6.46 -3.02 20.43
CA ALA A 502 5.81 -1.81 20.93
C ALA A 502 5.38 -0.88 19.78
N TRP A 503 4.48 0.07 20.08
CA TRP A 503 4.11 1.15 19.17
C TRP A 503 5.39 1.90 18.69
N PRO A 504 5.58 2.16 17.38
CA PRO A 504 4.60 2.09 16.28
C PRO A 504 4.60 0.80 15.44
N ALA A 505 5.20 -0.29 15.91
CA ALA A 505 5.34 -1.56 15.19
C ALA A 505 4.49 -2.69 15.82
N ASP A 506 3.34 -2.34 16.39
CA ASP A 506 2.52 -3.19 17.25
C ASP A 506 1.41 -3.94 16.50
N GLY A 507 1.64 -4.31 15.24
CA GLY A 507 0.80 -5.25 14.51
C GLY A 507 0.76 -6.63 15.16
N ILE A 508 -0.19 -7.46 14.74
CA ILE A 508 -0.36 -8.82 15.25
C ILE A 508 0.86 -9.66 14.89
N ASP A 509 1.42 -10.35 15.89
CA ASP A 509 2.55 -11.26 15.72
C ASP A 509 2.12 -12.56 15.04
N THR A 510 2.91 -13.03 14.08
CA THR A 510 2.60 -14.20 13.26
C THR A 510 3.84 -15.01 12.89
N ASP A 511 3.67 -16.31 12.66
CA ASP A 511 4.71 -17.15 12.07
C ASP A 511 4.90 -16.92 10.55
N GLU A 512 5.69 -17.78 9.89
CA GLU A 512 5.96 -17.67 8.45
C GLU A 512 4.76 -17.98 7.56
N SER A 513 3.80 -18.77 8.06
CA SER A 513 2.56 -19.13 7.37
C SER A 513 1.42 -18.14 7.66
N GLY A 514 1.66 -17.14 8.52
CA GLY A 514 0.68 -16.15 8.92
C GLY A 514 -0.23 -16.60 10.07
N ARG A 515 0.11 -17.68 10.78
CA ARG A 515 -0.61 -18.11 11.98
C ARG A 515 -0.33 -17.13 13.11
N ALA A 516 -1.38 -16.68 13.79
CA ALA A 516 -1.25 -15.77 14.93
C ALA A 516 -0.43 -16.38 16.06
N ILE A 517 0.33 -15.55 16.77
CA ILE A 517 1.00 -15.95 18.01
C ILE A 517 0.21 -15.41 19.20
N GLY A 518 -0.12 -16.30 20.14
CA GLY A 518 -0.86 -15.97 21.36
C GLY A 518 -0.01 -15.21 22.38
N ARG A 519 -0.67 -14.67 23.42
CA ARG A 519 0.02 -13.98 24.54
C ARG A 519 1.03 -14.88 25.26
N ASP A 520 0.77 -16.18 25.27
CA ASP A 520 1.63 -17.23 25.81
C ASP A 520 2.86 -17.55 24.93
N GLY A 521 2.93 -17.00 23.72
CA GLY A 521 4.00 -17.24 22.76
C GLY A 521 3.80 -18.48 21.89
N TRP A 522 2.67 -19.19 22.02
CA TRP A 522 2.36 -20.34 21.19
C TRP A 522 1.70 -19.92 19.88
N VAL A 523 2.01 -20.65 18.81
CA VAL A 523 1.41 -20.46 17.49
C VAL A 523 0.00 -21.04 17.48
N GLN A 524 -0.98 -20.23 17.10
CA GLN A 524 -2.36 -20.66 16.93
C GLN A 524 -2.47 -21.64 15.77
N GLN A 525 -3.11 -22.79 15.97
CA GLN A 525 -3.18 -23.83 14.94
C GLN A 525 -4.20 -23.54 13.85
N ARG A 526 -5.21 -22.71 14.15
CA ARG A 526 -6.41 -22.52 13.32
C ARG A 526 -6.78 -21.06 13.08
N LEU A 527 -5.88 -20.13 13.38
CA LEU A 527 -6.08 -18.69 13.23
C LEU A 527 -4.95 -18.06 12.41
N TRP A 528 -5.27 -17.60 11.20
CA TRP A 528 -4.34 -16.90 10.31
C TRP A 528 -4.71 -15.42 10.20
N VAL A 529 -3.70 -14.56 10.10
CA VAL A 529 -3.87 -13.11 9.99
C VAL A 529 -3.01 -12.58 8.86
N LEU A 530 -3.61 -11.85 7.93
CA LEU A 530 -2.92 -11.32 6.76
C LEU A 530 -3.29 -9.85 6.50
N GLY A 531 -2.39 -9.13 5.84
CA GLY A 531 -2.60 -7.74 5.44
C GLY A 531 -2.19 -6.72 6.50
N PRO A 532 -2.75 -5.49 6.46
CA PRO A 532 -2.28 -4.39 7.31
C PRO A 532 -2.30 -4.65 8.82
N ALA A 533 -3.11 -5.61 9.30
CA ALA A 533 -3.20 -5.94 10.73
C ALA A 533 -1.88 -6.53 11.31
N VAL A 534 -0.99 -7.04 10.46
CA VAL A 534 0.33 -7.58 10.86
C VAL A 534 1.49 -6.60 10.57
N GLU A 535 1.19 -5.34 10.21
CA GLU A 535 2.20 -4.30 9.98
C GLU A 535 2.99 -4.05 11.27
N GLY A 536 4.31 -4.26 11.24
CA GLY A 536 5.15 -4.31 12.44
C GLY A 536 5.82 -5.67 12.59
N CYS A 537 5.03 -6.76 12.53
CA CYS A 537 5.55 -8.11 12.37
C CYS A 537 6.15 -8.29 10.96
N THR A 538 5.51 -7.71 9.96
CA THR A 538 5.95 -7.74 8.56
C THR A 538 5.70 -6.40 7.87
N PHE A 539 6.48 -6.09 6.83
CA PHE A 539 6.40 -4.80 6.14
C PHE A 539 5.49 -4.87 4.89
N TYR A 540 4.19 -4.61 5.06
CA TYR A 540 3.19 -4.86 4.02
C TYR A 540 3.08 -3.72 2.99
N ASN A 541 3.37 -2.46 3.33
CA ASN A 541 3.26 -1.29 2.43
C ASN A 541 1.88 -1.10 1.75
N HIS A 542 0.82 -1.69 2.31
CA HIS A 542 -0.60 -1.45 1.98
C HIS A 542 -0.99 -1.53 0.47
N TYR A 543 -0.31 -2.35 -0.32
CA TYR A 543 -0.58 -2.48 -1.76
C TYR A 543 -1.66 -3.54 -2.08
N VAL A 544 -2.39 -3.31 -3.18
CA VAL A 544 -3.33 -4.26 -3.80
C VAL A 544 -2.52 -5.29 -4.61
N PRO A 545 -2.95 -6.56 -4.71
CA PRO A 545 -2.18 -7.57 -5.44
C PRO A 545 -1.91 -7.18 -6.90
N THR A 546 -0.81 -7.71 -7.41
CA THR A 546 -0.28 -7.43 -8.76
C THR A 546 -0.25 -8.73 -9.56
N PRO A 547 -0.31 -8.69 -10.90
CA PRO A 547 -0.21 -9.89 -11.73
C PRO A 547 1.18 -10.53 -11.72
N ASP A 548 2.18 -9.93 -11.07
CA ASP A 548 3.54 -10.46 -10.97
C ASP A 548 3.57 -11.85 -10.26
N PRO A 549 4.28 -12.86 -10.82
CA PRO A 549 4.53 -14.14 -10.17
C PRO A 549 5.07 -14.07 -8.74
N SER A 550 5.84 -13.02 -8.45
CA SER A 550 6.48 -12.77 -7.16
C SER A 550 5.60 -11.96 -6.20
N CYS A 551 4.34 -11.69 -6.56
CA CYS A 551 3.42 -10.91 -5.75
C CYS A 551 3.23 -11.55 -4.37
N ARG A 552 3.91 -10.98 -3.37
CA ARG A 552 3.92 -11.45 -1.98
C ARG A 552 2.51 -11.65 -1.42
N ALA A 553 1.57 -10.76 -1.77
CA ALA A 553 0.18 -10.85 -1.33
C ALA A 553 -0.49 -12.19 -1.65
N LEU A 554 -0.23 -12.69 -2.87
CA LEU A 554 -0.82 -13.91 -3.38
C LEU A 554 -0.05 -15.13 -2.86
N ILE A 555 1.28 -15.01 -2.72
CA ILE A 555 2.13 -16.05 -2.14
C ILE A 555 1.76 -16.30 -0.67
N GLU A 556 1.57 -15.25 0.12
CA GLU A 556 1.15 -15.37 1.53
C GLU A 556 -0.24 -15.96 1.65
N ALA A 557 -1.19 -15.55 0.80
CA ALA A 557 -2.52 -16.15 0.77
C ALA A 557 -2.46 -17.65 0.48
N ARG A 558 -1.65 -18.04 -0.52
CA ARG A 558 -1.45 -19.45 -0.87
C ARG A 558 -0.87 -20.25 0.29
N ARG A 559 0.23 -19.79 0.90
CA ARG A 559 0.89 -20.47 2.03
C ARG A 559 -0.05 -20.60 3.24
N ALA A 560 -0.83 -19.57 3.52
CA ALA A 560 -1.79 -19.59 4.63
C ALA A 560 -2.91 -20.61 4.37
N VAL A 561 -3.38 -20.74 3.12
CA VAL A 561 -4.37 -21.75 2.75
C VAL A 561 -3.79 -23.17 2.76
N GLU A 562 -2.57 -23.39 2.27
CA GLU A 562 -1.86 -24.68 2.37
C GLU A 562 -1.78 -25.12 3.84
N SER A 563 -1.28 -24.24 4.70
CA SER A 563 -1.19 -24.48 6.15
C SER A 563 -2.56 -24.73 6.80
N CYS A 564 -3.62 -24.08 6.33
CA CYS A 564 -4.97 -24.31 6.85
C CYS A 564 -5.52 -25.67 6.46
N LEU A 565 -5.34 -26.09 5.21
CA LEU A 565 -5.83 -27.39 4.74
C LEU A 565 -5.08 -28.54 5.42
N GLU A 566 -3.77 -28.41 5.62
CA GLU A 566 -2.97 -29.35 6.42
C GLU A 566 -3.50 -29.47 7.86
N ALA A 567 -3.74 -28.34 8.54
CA ALA A 567 -4.26 -28.33 9.91
C ALA A 567 -5.69 -28.88 10.07
N LEU A 568 -6.46 -28.92 8.99
CA LEU A 568 -7.78 -29.55 8.97
C LEU A 568 -7.67 -31.07 8.74
N ALA A 569 -6.72 -31.51 7.91
CA ALA A 569 -6.48 -32.92 7.59
C ALA A 569 -5.89 -33.72 8.76
N ASP A 570 -5.00 -33.12 9.57
CA ASP A 570 -4.36 -33.77 10.73
C ASP A 570 -5.33 -34.20 11.85
N HIS A 571 -6.61 -33.85 11.73
CA HIS A 571 -7.66 -34.14 12.72
C HIS A 571 -8.88 -34.88 12.15
N THR A 572 -8.77 -35.42 10.94
CA THR A 572 -9.68 -36.43 10.35
C THR A 572 -9.15 -37.83 10.60
#